data_AF-A0A957G6X9-F1
#
_entry.id   AF-A0A957G6X9-F1
#
_cell.length_a   1.000
_cell.length_b   1.000
_cell.length_c   1.000
_cell.angle_alpha   90.00
_cell.angle_beta   90.00
_cell.angle_gamma   90.00
#
_symmetry.space_group_name_H-M   'P 1'
#
loop_
_entity.id
_entity.type
_entity.pdbx_description
1 polymer ?
#
loop_
_entity_poly.entity_id
_entity_poly.type
_entity_poly.pdbx_seq_one_letter_code
_entity_poly.pdbx_strand_id
1 'polypeptide(L)'
;MIIELVRPKNALNLVAGLGSLMFEKLAGLPVAVEEVPEVHDDLTQINGIGPTFARRLNEAGIYSYRALAALTPETVKQITQARDWQGNPAGWIAQARLLAQ
;
A
#
# COMPACT_ATOMS: atom_id res chain seq x y z
N MET A 1 52.00 16.83 -16.66
CA MET A 1 50.91 17.47 -17.44
C MET A 1 49.75 16.49 -17.41
N ILE A 2 48.55 16.77 -16.93
CA ILE A 2 47.79 18.02 -16.83
C ILE A 2 46.89 17.91 -15.59
N ILE A 3 46.65 19.06 -14.97
CA ILE A 3 45.95 19.32 -13.72
C ILE A 3 44.54 19.82 -14.01
N GLU A 4 43.51 19.25 -13.40
CA GLU A 4 42.17 19.84 -13.24
C GLU A 4 41.44 19.05 -12.13
N LEU A 5 40.64 19.61 -11.23
CA LEU A 5 40.34 20.99 -10.88
C LEU A 5 39.60 20.92 -9.53
N VAL A 6 40.11 21.69 -8.55
CA VAL A 6 39.42 22.34 -7.42
C VAL A 6 38.08 21.75 -6.90
N ARG A 7 38.21 21.04 -5.78
CA ARG A 7 37.54 21.14 -4.45
C ARG A 7 36.00 21.17 -4.29
N PRO A 8 35.48 20.54 -3.21
CA PRO A 8 34.07 20.23 -2.97
C PRO A 8 33.31 21.35 -2.27
N LYS A 9 31.99 21.41 -2.48
CA LYS A 9 31.01 22.03 -1.56
C LYS A 9 29.69 21.27 -1.64
N ASN A 10 29.53 20.27 -0.78
CA ASN A 10 28.35 20.10 0.06
C ASN A 10 28.53 18.84 0.92
N ALA A 11 28.92 19.08 2.17
CA ALA A 11 28.82 18.13 3.26
C ALA A 11 27.38 18.12 3.81
N LEU A 12 27.04 17.01 4.47
CA LEU A 12 25.80 16.71 5.22
C LEU A 12 24.60 16.32 4.32
N ASN A 13 23.95 15.15 4.44
CA ASN A 13 23.68 14.38 5.65
C ASN A 13 23.59 12.86 5.38
N LEU A 14 24.01 12.10 6.40
CA LEU A 14 23.94 10.65 6.52
C LEU A 14 22.50 10.18 6.77
N VAL A 15 22.08 9.15 6.03
CA VAL A 15 21.36 7.97 6.56
C VAL A 15 21.85 6.79 5.69
N ALA A 16 22.92 6.10 6.09
CA ALA A 16 22.84 4.91 6.96
C ALA A 16 21.70 3.99 6.52
N GLY A 17 22.08 2.86 5.92
CA GLY A 17 21.16 1.92 5.29
C GLY A 17 20.16 1.31 6.26
N LEU A 18 19.04 0.86 5.69
CA LEU A 18 18.13 -0.15 6.23
C LEU A 18 17.10 -0.46 5.14
N GLY A 19 17.49 -1.33 4.21
CA GLY A 19 16.57 -1.94 3.24
C GLY A 19 16.74 -3.45 3.10
N SER A 20 17.60 -4.06 3.91
CA SER A 20 17.94 -5.50 3.84
C SER A 20 17.70 -6.27 5.14
N LEU A 21 16.93 -5.76 6.10
CA LEU A 21 16.53 -6.54 7.28
C LEU A 21 15.14 -6.12 7.78
N MET A 22 14.08 -6.72 7.24
CA MET A 22 12.81 -6.91 7.96
C MET A 22 11.89 -7.94 7.26
N PHE A 23 12.46 -9.03 6.74
CA PHE A 23 11.68 -10.19 6.27
C PHE A 23 12.09 -11.46 7.02
N GLU A 24 12.37 -11.34 8.33
CA GLU A 24 12.59 -12.50 9.17
C GLU A 24 11.92 -12.27 10.52
N LYS A 25 11.03 -13.21 10.86
CA LYS A 25 10.43 -13.44 12.18
C LYS A 25 9.11 -12.73 12.48
N LEU A 26 8.03 -13.22 11.87
CA LEU A 26 6.78 -13.41 12.61
C LEU A 26 6.36 -14.87 12.49
N ALA A 27 6.38 -15.54 13.64
CA ALA A 27 6.20 -16.95 13.83
C ALA A 27 4.74 -17.38 13.61
N GLY A 28 4.57 -18.68 13.39
CA GLY A 28 3.30 -19.35 13.19
C GLY A 28 2.27 -19.07 14.29
N LEU A 29 1.25 -18.31 13.92
CA LEU A 29 -0.08 -18.46 14.49
C LEU A 29 -0.89 -19.22 13.44
N PRO A 30 -1.65 -20.27 13.80
CA PRO A 30 -2.75 -20.67 12.96
C PRO A 30 -3.69 -19.46 12.95
N VAL A 31 -3.67 -18.68 11.87
CA VAL A 31 -4.79 -17.80 11.58
C VAL A 31 -5.93 -18.77 11.35
N ALA A 32 -6.67 -19.05 12.42
CA ALA A 32 -7.96 -19.70 12.35
C ALA A 32 -8.73 -18.89 11.33
N VAL A 33 -8.88 -19.49 10.15
CA VAL A 33 -9.89 -19.13 9.18
C VAL A 33 -11.23 -19.43 9.86
N GLU A 34 -11.61 -18.59 10.82
CA GLU A 34 -13.01 -18.43 11.15
C GLU A 34 -13.64 -17.96 9.85
N GLU A 35 -14.41 -18.86 9.24
CA GLU A 35 -15.34 -18.57 8.17
C GLU A 35 -16.39 -17.58 8.72
N VAL A 36 -15.96 -16.33 8.89
CA VAL A 36 -16.85 -15.20 9.12
C VAL A 36 -17.67 -15.10 7.85
N PRO A 37 -19.01 -15.04 7.91
CA PRO A 37 -19.84 -14.91 6.72
C PRO A 37 -19.21 -13.83 5.83
N GLU A 38 -18.95 -14.22 4.60
CA GLU A 38 -18.30 -13.48 3.51
C GLU A 38 -19.08 -12.20 3.18
N VAL A 39 -19.11 -11.26 4.13
CA VAL A 39 -19.55 -9.90 3.93
C VAL A 39 -18.46 -9.25 3.10
N HIS A 40 -18.52 -9.52 1.80
CA HIS A 40 -17.81 -8.77 0.80
C HIS A 40 -18.43 -7.38 0.78
N ASP A 41 -17.66 -6.40 1.23
CA ASP A 41 -18.03 -5.01 1.07
C ASP A 41 -17.92 -4.64 -0.40
N ASP A 42 -18.87 -3.84 -0.87
CA ASP A 42 -18.81 -3.29 -2.20
C ASP A 42 -17.75 -2.18 -2.25
N LEU A 43 -16.50 -2.56 -2.56
CA LEU A 43 -15.39 -1.60 -2.68
C LEU A 43 -15.67 -0.49 -3.72
N THR A 44 -16.65 -0.67 -4.61
CA THR A 44 -17.06 0.35 -5.59
C THR A 44 -17.83 1.53 -4.97
N GLN A 45 -18.26 1.42 -3.70
CA GLN A 45 -18.78 2.55 -2.92
C GLN A 45 -17.72 3.62 -2.64
N ILE A 46 -16.43 3.27 -2.73
CA ILE A 46 -15.33 4.22 -2.55
C ILE A 46 -15.16 5.04 -3.83
N ASN A 47 -15.13 6.36 -3.68
CA ASN A 47 -15.05 7.27 -4.82
C ASN A 47 -13.71 7.11 -5.55
N GLY A 48 -13.77 6.79 -6.84
CA GLY A 48 -12.61 6.50 -7.68
C GLY A 48 -12.21 5.01 -7.73
N ILE A 49 -12.80 4.13 -6.90
CA ILE A 49 -12.69 2.68 -7.09
C ILE A 49 -13.79 2.23 -8.04
N GLY A 50 -13.44 2.09 -9.33
CA GLY A 50 -14.31 1.44 -10.30
C GLY A 50 -14.28 -0.10 -10.19
N PRO A 51 -15.16 -0.80 -10.94
CA PRO A 51 -15.23 -2.27 -10.95
C PRO A 51 -13.88 -2.93 -11.32
N THR A 52 -13.05 -2.27 -12.13
CA THR A 52 -11.70 -2.74 -12.47
C THR A 52 -10.77 -2.76 -11.26
N PHE A 53 -10.79 -1.71 -10.44
CA PHE A 53 -9.93 -1.63 -9.24
C PHE A 53 -10.46 -2.51 -8.12
N ALA A 54 -11.78 -2.55 -7.94
CA ALA A 54 -12.42 -3.50 -7.02
C ALA A 54 -12.05 -4.95 -7.36
N ARG A 55 -12.09 -5.33 -8.64
CA ARG A 55 -11.66 -6.67 -9.06
C ARG A 55 -10.19 -6.93 -8.70
N ARG A 56 -9.28 -6.00 -8.98
CA ARG A 56 -7.85 -6.15 -8.64
C ARG A 56 -7.61 -6.27 -7.13
N LEU A 57 -8.37 -5.53 -6.32
CA LEU A 57 -8.33 -5.61 -4.87
C LEU A 57 -8.84 -6.97 -4.37
N ASN A 58 -9.97 -7.42 -4.92
CA ASN A 58 -10.53 -8.75 -4.65
C ASN A 58 -9.54 -9.86 -5.05
N GLU A 59 -8.91 -9.77 -6.22
CA GLU A 59 -7.85 -10.70 -6.66
C GLU A 59 -6.64 -10.72 -5.71
N ALA A 60 -6.39 -9.62 -5.00
CA ALA A 60 -5.36 -9.53 -3.95
C ALA A 60 -5.84 -9.97 -2.55
N GLY A 61 -7.07 -10.48 -2.43
CA GLY A 61 -7.65 -10.93 -1.16
C GLY A 61 -8.28 -9.83 -0.32
N ILE A 62 -8.48 -8.63 -0.89
CA ILE A 62 -9.08 -7.48 -0.22
C ILE A 62 -10.54 -7.39 -0.61
N TYR A 63 -11.42 -7.87 0.25
CA TYR A 63 -12.88 -7.91 0.02
C TYR A 63 -13.68 -7.03 0.99
N SER A 64 -13.01 -6.35 1.94
CA SER A 64 -13.68 -5.52 2.95
C SER A 64 -13.05 -4.13 3.06
N TYR A 65 -13.85 -3.16 3.49
CA TYR A 65 -13.35 -1.81 3.76
C TYR A 65 -12.28 -1.83 4.84
N ARG A 66 -12.43 -2.68 5.87
CA ARG A 66 -11.45 -2.83 6.94
C ARG A 66 -10.12 -3.36 6.42
N ALA A 67 -10.15 -4.34 5.51
CA ALA A 67 -8.94 -4.86 4.89
C ALA A 67 -8.24 -3.78 4.04
N LEU A 68 -8.98 -3.02 3.24
CA LEU A 68 -8.43 -1.92 2.46
C LEU A 68 -7.85 -0.80 3.34
N ALA A 69 -8.55 -0.44 4.42
CA ALA A 69 -8.15 0.58 5.39
C ALA A 69 -6.87 0.25 6.19
N ALA A 70 -6.56 -1.05 6.31
CA ALA A 70 -5.37 -1.57 6.96
C ALA A 70 -4.12 -1.54 6.06
N LEU A 71 -4.31 -1.37 4.74
CA LEU A 71 -3.20 -1.28 3.79
C LEU A 71 -2.59 0.12 3.75
N THR A 72 -1.37 0.20 3.19
CA THR A 72 -0.70 1.47 2.89
C THR A 72 -1.07 1.94 1.48
N PRO A 73 -1.02 3.27 1.21
CA PRO A 73 -1.31 3.81 -0.11
C PRO A 73 -0.37 3.25 -1.20
N GLU A 74 0.86 2.91 -0.83
CA GLU A 74 1.83 2.27 -1.73
C GLU A 74 1.39 0.85 -2.12
N THR A 75 0.99 0.02 -1.15
CA THR A 75 0.48 -1.33 -1.40
C THR A 75 -0.79 -1.30 -2.24
N VAL A 76 -1.73 -0.40 -1.93
CA VAL A 76 -2.96 -0.22 -2.71
C VAL A 76 -2.63 0.21 -4.14
N LYS A 77 -1.66 1.12 -4.34
CA LYS A 77 -1.19 1.52 -5.68
C LYS A 77 -0.55 0.35 -6.44
N GLN A 78 0.22 -0.50 -5.77
CA GLN A 78 0.82 -1.69 -6.38
C GLN A 78 -0.23 -2.71 -6.84
N ILE A 79 -1.26 -2.97 -6.01
CA ILE A 79 -2.34 -3.91 -6.33
C ILE A 79 -3.21 -3.37 -7.46
N THR A 80 -3.68 -2.13 -7.30
CA THR A 80 -4.60 -1.52 -8.27
C THR A 80 -3.90 -1.10 -9.56
N GLN A 81 -2.57 -0.96 -9.54
CA GLN A 81 -1.75 -0.38 -10.61
C GLN A 81 -2.36 0.93 -11.15
N ALA A 82 -3.02 1.69 -10.28
CA ALA A 82 -3.64 2.94 -10.64
C ALA A 82 -2.56 3.99 -10.93
N ARG A 83 -2.68 4.69 -12.06
CA ARG A 83 -1.89 5.90 -12.32
C ARG A 83 -2.38 7.02 -11.41
N ASP A 84 -1.52 8.00 -11.16
CA ASP A 84 -1.78 9.13 -10.25
C ASP A 84 -3.01 9.98 -10.62
N TRP A 85 -3.44 9.95 -11.88
CA TRP A 85 -4.66 10.62 -12.36
C TRP A 85 -5.90 9.72 -12.42
N GLN A 86 -5.75 8.40 -12.26
CA GLN A 86 -6.84 7.42 -12.34
C GLN A 86 -7.42 7.09 -10.97
N GLY A 87 -6.64 7.27 -9.91
CA GLY A 87 -7.03 6.87 -8.58
C GLY A 87 -6.17 7.54 -7.52
N ASN A 88 -6.76 7.74 -6.35
CA ASN A 88 -6.08 8.27 -5.18
C ASN A 88 -6.08 7.20 -4.06
N PRO A 89 -5.03 6.38 -3.96
CA PRO A 89 -4.93 5.32 -2.95
C PRO A 89 -5.10 5.82 -1.52
N ALA A 90 -4.57 7.00 -1.20
CA ALA A 90 -4.73 7.61 0.12
C ALA A 90 -6.19 8.01 0.40
N GLY A 91 -6.87 8.56 -0.62
CA GLY A 91 -8.30 8.87 -0.54
C GLY A 91 -9.15 7.63 -0.36
N TRP A 92 -8.81 6.54 -1.08
CA TRP A 92 -9.50 5.26 -0.95
C TRP A 92 -9.39 4.67 0.44
N ILE A 93 -8.19 4.68 1.03
CA ILE A 93 -7.95 4.21 2.41
C ILE A 93 -8.73 5.07 3.41
N ALA A 94 -8.73 6.39 3.24
CA ALA A 94 -9.47 7.30 4.12
C ALA A 94 -10.98 7.03 4.07
N GLN A 95 -11.55 6.85 2.87
CA GLN A 95 -12.97 6.50 2.72
C GLN A 95 -13.28 5.10 3.25
N ALA A 96 -12.40 4.13 3.00
CA ALA A 96 -12.55 2.78 3.54
C ALA A 96 -12.61 2.80 5.08
N ARG A 97 -11.82 3.64 5.75
CA ARG A 97 -11.90 3.82 7.21
C ARG A 97 -13.22 4.39 7.70
N LEU A 98 -13.85 5.26 6.90
CA LEU A 98 -15.17 5.82 7.22
C LEU A 98 -16.29 4.79 7.03
N LEU A 99 -16.16 3.92 6.01
CA LEU A 99 -17.14 2.88 5.70
C LEU A 99 -16.99 1.62 6.57
N ALA A 100 -15.79 1.37 7.12
CA ALA A 100 -15.50 0.24 8.00
C ALA A 100 -15.95 0.45 9.47
N GLN A 101 -16.71 1.52 9.74
CA GLN A 101 -17.09 1.97 11.08
C GLN A 101 -18.37 1.32 11.59
#